data_AF-A0A8T6XF09-F1
#
_entry.id   AF-A0A8T6XF09-F1
#
_cell.length_a   1.000
_cell.length_b   1.000
_cell.length_c   1.000
_cell.angle_alpha   90.00
_cell.angle_beta   90.00
_cell.angle_gamma   90.00
#
_symmetry.space_group_name_H-M   'P 1'
#
loop_
_entity.id
_entity.type
_entity.pdbx_description
1 polymer ?
#
loop_
_entity_poly.entity_id
_entity_poly.type
_entity_poly.pdbx_seq_one_letter_code
_entity_poly.pdbx_strand_id
1 'polypeptide(L)'
;MDGMYAYSNDPVNWTRYAQNPIIPNGNPNNQWDGLQVMTECILDEGDSYKLYYTGDNGPNMDWQAGLATSKDGVNWNKHANNPVYSGAGA
;
A
#
# COMPACT_ATOMS: atom_id res chain seq x y z
N MET A 1 -6.88 1.82 -8.33
CA MET A 1 -7.35 0.69 -7.51
C MET A 1 -6.68 0.86 -6.14
N ASP A 2 -7.32 0.46 -5.05
CA ASP A 2 -6.79 0.62 -3.68
C ASP A 2 -6.28 -0.73 -3.15
N GLY A 3 -5.37 -0.72 -2.16
CA GLY A 3 -4.82 -1.93 -1.55
C GLY A 3 -5.85 -2.70 -0.69
N MET A 4 -6.18 -3.93 -1.08
CA MET A 4 -7.22 -4.74 -0.42
C MET A 4 -6.63 -5.98 0.28
N TYR A 5 -7.16 -6.30 1.46
CA TYR A 5 -6.86 -7.48 2.27
C TYR A 5 -7.98 -8.52 2.21
N ALA A 6 -7.61 -9.80 2.10
CA ALA A 6 -8.52 -10.94 2.20
C ALA A 6 -7.86 -12.02 3.06
N TYR A 7 -8.67 -12.77 3.81
CA TYR A 7 -8.21 -13.89 4.65
C TYR A 7 -9.05 -15.14 4.41
N SER A 8 -8.46 -16.31 4.67
CA SER A 8 -9.16 -17.58 4.62
C SER A 8 -8.58 -18.60 5.60
N ASN A 9 -9.40 -19.57 6.00
CA ASN A 9 -8.98 -20.78 6.71
C ASN A 9 -8.72 -21.96 5.75
N ASP A 10 -8.95 -21.79 4.45
CA ASP A 10 -8.67 -22.78 3.40
C ASP A 10 -8.11 -22.08 2.13
N PRO A 11 -7.50 -22.80 1.18
CA PRO A 11 -6.89 -22.13 0.02
C PRO A 11 -7.88 -21.65 -1.05
N VAL A 12 -9.19 -21.90 -0.88
CA VAL A 12 -10.23 -21.73 -1.92
C VAL A 12 -11.22 -20.60 -1.60
N ASN A 13 -11.65 -20.48 -0.34
CA ASN A 13 -12.74 -19.60 0.08
C ASN A 13 -12.20 -18.35 0.77
N TRP A 14 -12.01 -17.28 0.03
CA TRP A 14 -11.46 -16.04 0.58
C TRP A 14 -12.55 -15.06 1.00
N THR A 15 -12.48 -14.58 2.24
CA THR A 15 -13.38 -13.54 2.74
C THR A 15 -12.64 -12.19 2.68
N ARG A 16 -13.26 -11.21 2.00
CA ARG A 16 -12.74 -9.84 1.97
C ARG A 16 -12.81 -9.23 3.35
N TYR A 17 -11.77 -8.53 3.75
CA TYR A 17 -11.78 -7.78 5.00
C TYR A 17 -12.75 -6.60 4.92
N ALA A 18 -13.59 -6.46 5.93
CA ALA A 18 -14.67 -5.48 5.94
C ALA A 18 -14.17 -4.03 5.97
N GLN A 19 -12.96 -3.79 6.50
CA GLN A 19 -12.36 -2.45 6.61
C GLN A 19 -11.39 -2.14 5.46
N ASN A 20 -11.48 -2.86 4.34
CA ASN A 20 -10.74 -2.47 3.14
C ASN A 20 -11.13 -1.07 2.64
N PRO A 21 -10.19 -0.29 2.08
CA PRO A 21 -8.78 -0.63 1.87
C PRO A 21 -7.92 -0.49 3.13
N ILE A 22 -6.91 -1.36 3.28
CA ILE A 22 -5.97 -1.32 4.42
C ILE A 22 -4.85 -0.28 4.23
N ILE A 23 -4.62 0.14 2.98
CA ILE A 23 -3.88 1.35 2.63
C ILE A 23 -4.77 2.17 1.68
N PRO A 24 -5.36 3.27 2.14
CA PRO A 24 -6.10 4.17 1.28
C PRO A 24 -5.16 5.06 0.46
N ASN A 25 -5.68 5.62 -0.63
CA ASN A 25 -4.98 6.66 -1.39
C ASN A 25 -4.68 7.88 -0.52
N GLY A 26 -3.65 8.63 -0.90
CA GLY A 26 -3.43 9.95 -0.38
C GLY A 26 -4.49 10.97 -0.85
N ASN A 27 -4.36 12.21 -0.40
CA ASN A 27 -5.09 13.34 -0.91
C ASN A 27 -4.61 13.65 -2.34
N PRO A 28 -5.50 13.61 -3.35
CA PRO A 28 -5.12 13.80 -4.75
C PRO A 28 -4.55 15.18 -5.07
N ASN A 29 -4.73 16.18 -4.19
CA ASN A 29 -4.24 17.53 -4.44
C ASN A 29 -2.77 17.74 -4.05
N ASN A 30 -2.20 16.89 -3.19
CA ASN A 30 -0.88 17.14 -2.61
C ASN A 30 -0.09 15.90 -2.16
N GLN A 31 -0.57 14.69 -2.41
CA GLN A 31 0.14 13.45 -2.09
C GLN A 31 0.43 12.66 -3.34
N TRP A 32 1.64 12.10 -3.42
CA TRP A 32 2.16 11.39 -4.60
C TRP A 32 1.40 10.10 -4.94
N ASP A 33 0.64 9.54 -3.99
CA ASP A 33 -0.17 8.34 -4.10
C ASP A 33 -1.68 8.64 -4.01
N GLY A 34 -2.07 9.85 -4.44
CA GLY A 34 -3.42 10.36 -4.29
C GLY A 34 -4.45 9.86 -5.30
N LEU A 35 -4.04 9.35 -6.47
CA LEU A 35 -4.95 8.78 -7.47
C LEU A 35 -5.09 7.27 -7.34
N GLN A 36 -3.98 6.55 -7.15
CA GLN A 36 -3.99 5.09 -7.04
C GLN A 36 -2.94 4.58 -6.03
N VAL A 37 -3.26 3.46 -5.39
CA VAL A 37 -2.35 2.69 -4.55
C VAL A 37 -2.51 1.19 -4.80
N MET A 38 -1.42 0.52 -5.17
CA MET A 38 -1.39 -0.94 -5.31
C MET A 38 -0.47 -1.57 -4.27
N THR A 39 -1.02 -2.50 -3.49
CA THR A 39 -0.25 -3.30 -2.52
C THR A 39 0.56 -4.34 -3.29
N GLU A 40 1.88 -4.41 -3.04
CA GLU A 40 2.76 -5.35 -3.74
C GLU A 40 3.22 -6.48 -2.82
N CYS A 41 3.79 -6.13 -1.66
CA CYS A 41 4.56 -7.06 -0.83
C CYS A 41 4.42 -6.73 0.65
N ILE A 42 4.04 -7.73 1.45
CA ILE A 42 4.13 -7.67 2.91
C ILE A 42 5.31 -8.54 3.36
N LEU A 43 6.22 -7.95 4.11
CA LEU A 43 7.32 -8.62 4.79
C LEU A 43 6.99 -8.72 6.29
N ASP A 44 7.04 -9.93 6.82
CA ASP A 44 6.97 -10.23 8.26
C ASP A 44 8.39 -10.15 8.85
N GLU A 45 8.59 -9.26 9.83
CA GLU A 45 9.84 -9.08 10.56
C GLU A 45 9.79 -9.68 11.98
N GLY A 46 8.75 -10.46 12.28
CA GLY A 46 8.54 -11.16 13.55
C GLY A 46 7.82 -10.34 14.61
N ASP A 47 8.22 -9.08 14.82
CA ASP A 47 7.59 -8.15 15.78
C ASP A 47 6.77 -7.04 15.10
N SER A 48 6.81 -6.99 13.77
CA SER A 48 6.25 -5.96 12.92
C SER A 48 6.19 -6.43 11.47
N TYR A 49 5.48 -5.66 10.67
CA TYR A 49 5.34 -5.87 9.24
C TYR A 49 5.75 -4.63 8.46
N LYS A 50 6.34 -4.84 7.29
CA LYS A 50 6.56 -3.82 6.27
C LYS A 50 5.71 -4.13 5.05
N LEU A 51 5.07 -3.11 4.51
CA LEU A 51 4.30 -3.17 3.28
C LEU A 51 4.95 -2.25 2.26
N TYR A 52 5.48 -2.84 1.19
CA TYR A 52 5.85 -2.12 -0.01
C TYR A 52 4.63 -2.01 -0.93
N TYR A 53 4.37 -0.79 -1.38
CA TYR A 53 3.25 -0.48 -2.25
C TYR A 53 3.69 0.47 -3.36
N THR A 54 2.97 0.48 -4.47
CA THR A 54 3.13 1.49 -5.52
C THR A 54 2.00 2.49 -5.47
N GLY A 55 2.27 3.71 -5.90
CA GLY A 55 1.26 4.76 -5.98
C GLY A 55 1.57 5.76 -7.07
N ASP A 56 0.53 6.45 -7.52
CA ASP A 56 0.62 7.53 -8.48
C ASP A 56 -0.40 8.63 -8.16
N ASN A 57 -0.07 9.85 -8.62
CA ASN A 57 -0.95 11.01 -8.53
C ASN A 57 -0.80 11.92 -9.76
N GLY A 58 -0.38 11.36 -10.90
CA GLY A 58 0.01 12.12 -12.09
C GLY A 58 -0.62 11.58 -13.36
N PRO A 59 -0.92 12.44 -14.36
CA PRO A 59 -1.51 12.03 -15.63
C PRO A 59 -0.60 11.09 -16.44
N ASN A 60 0.69 11.04 -16.12
CA ASN A 60 1.70 10.26 -16.83
C ASN A 60 1.91 8.86 -16.24
N MET A 61 1.15 8.45 -15.22
CA MET A 61 1.36 7.18 -14.50
C MET A 61 2.80 7.07 -13.98
N ASP A 62 3.31 8.15 -13.38
CA ASP A 62 4.63 8.19 -12.75
C ASP A 62 4.61 7.36 -11.47
N TRP A 63 4.66 6.03 -11.61
CA TRP A 63 4.59 5.09 -10.50
C TRP A 63 5.82 5.21 -9.60
N GLN A 64 5.56 5.41 -8.31
CA GLN A 64 6.58 5.49 -7.28
C GLN A 64 6.35 4.40 -6.24
N ALA A 65 7.40 4.04 -5.50
CA ALA A 65 7.29 3.07 -4.42
C ALA A 65 7.18 3.77 -3.07
N GLY A 66 6.25 3.31 -2.26
CA GLY A 66 6.05 3.69 -0.88
C GLY A 66 6.31 2.53 0.07
N LEU A 67 6.54 2.87 1.33
CA LEU A 67 6.64 1.95 2.45
C LEU A 67 5.57 2.27 3.49
N ALA A 68 4.96 1.26 4.08
CA ALA A 68 4.15 1.37 5.28
C ALA A 68 4.56 0.32 6.31
N THR A 69 4.33 0.58 7.59
CA THR A 69 4.63 -0.35 8.68
C THR A 69 3.40 -0.65 9.52
N SER A 70 3.30 -1.87 10.03
CA SER A 70 2.23 -2.31 10.93
C SER A 70 2.80 -3.17 12.06
N LYS A 71 2.10 -3.21 13.20
CA LYS A 71 2.38 -4.16 14.29
C LYS A 71 1.45 -5.37 14.29
N ASP A 72 0.34 -5.31 13.55
CA ASP A 72 -0.73 -6.33 13.56
C ASP A 72 -1.10 -6.83 12.16
N GLY A 73 -0.46 -6.31 11.11
CA GLY A 73 -0.70 -6.68 9.71
C GLY A 73 -1.98 -6.07 9.11
N VAL A 74 -2.71 -5.27 9.89
CA VAL A 74 -4.04 -4.74 9.50
C VAL A 74 -4.07 -3.23 9.56
N ASN A 75 -3.50 -2.63 10.61
CA ASN A 75 -3.40 -1.19 10.79
C ASN A 75 -2.02 -0.73 10.31
N TRP A 76 -2.00 -0.02 9.19
CA TRP A 76 -0.76 0.37 8.52
C TRP A 76 -0.52 1.88 8.60
N ASN A 77 0.74 2.24 8.86
CA ASN A 77 1.20 3.62 8.90
C ASN A 77 2.14 3.86 7.71
N LYS A 78 1.75 4.75 6.78
CA LYS A 78 2.62 5.17 5.68
C LYS A 78 3.87 5.87 6.24
N HIS A 79 5.04 5.54 5.68
CA HIS A 79 6.29 6.14 6.08
C HIS A 79 6.29 7.65 5.75
N ALA A 80 6.79 8.48 6.68
CA ALA A 80 6.70 9.94 6.58
C ALA A 80 7.44 10.52 5.36
N ASN A 81 8.49 9.83 4.89
CA ASN A 81 9.29 10.24 3.74
C ASN A 81 8.88 9.52 2.45
N ASN A 82 7.64 9.00 2.36
CA ASN A 82 7.16 8.46 1.09
C ASN A 82 7.04 9.58 0.02
N PRO A 83 7.33 9.29 -1.25
CA PRO A 83 7.77 7.99 -1.79
C PRO A 83 9.21 7.65 -1.38
N VAL A 84 9.48 6.37 -1.08
CA VAL A 84 10.85 5.89 -0.77
C VAL A 84 11.69 5.63 -2.03
N TYR A 85 11.03 5.53 -3.18
CA TYR A 85 11.68 5.48 -4.48
C TYR A 85 10.80 6.17 -5.52
N SER A 86 11.34 7.19 -6.17
CA SER A 86 10.77 7.82 -7.35
C SER A 86 11.70 7.53 -8.51
N GLY A 87 11.39 6.50 -9.31
CA GLY A 87 12.16 6.21 -10.51
C GLY A 87 12.10 7.42 -11.43
N ALA A 88 13.16 8.23 -11.47
CA ALA A 88 13.34 9.14 -12.58
C ALA A 88 13.43 8.26 -13.82
N GLY A 89 12.44 8.35 -14.71
CA GLY A 89 12.47 7.70 -16.01
C GLY A 89 13.80 8.00 -16.71
N ALA A 90 14.44 6.98 -17.25
CA ALA A 90 15.51 7.13 -18.21
C ALA A 90 14.99 7.72 -19.53
#